data_AF-A0AAP0R3S3-F1
#
_entry.id   AF-A0AAP0R3S3-F1
#
_cell.length_a   1.000
_cell.length_b   1.000
_cell.length_c   1.000
_cell.angle_alpha   90.00
_cell.angle_beta   90.00
_cell.angle_gamma   90.00
#
_symmetry.space_group_name_H-M   'P 1'
#
loop_
_entity.id
_entity.type
_entity.pdbx_description
1 polymer ?
#
loop_
_entity_poly.entity_id
_entity_poly.type
_entity_poly.pdbx_seq_one_letter_code
_entity_poly.pdbx_strand_id
1 'polypeptide(L)'
;MAKGAVYGNPVLRPELIEEARKQIGDTGLLAHWLKHMAENVAPGGTERFRRRHNMEGAIGYLVERADLNDVRRAAGVQDPYWNPPPGWKIGDNPAQDPICA
;
A
#
# COMPACT_ATOMS: atom_id res chain seq x y z
N MET A 1 -15.12 4.18 -10.31
CA MET A 1 -13.69 4.20 -10.69
C MET A 1 -12.90 4.02 -9.41
N ALA A 2 -12.16 2.92 -9.24
CA ALA A 2 -11.42 2.67 -8.00
C ALA A 2 -10.37 3.78 -7.82
N LYS A 3 -10.40 4.51 -6.70
CA LYS A 3 -9.52 5.65 -6.40
C LYS A 3 -8.03 5.26 -6.21
N GLY A 4 -7.59 4.10 -6.72
CA GLY A 4 -6.18 3.73 -6.87
C GLY A 4 -5.35 3.99 -5.62
N ALA A 5 -5.71 3.37 -4.49
CA ALA A 5 -4.93 3.46 -3.26
C ALA A 5 -3.60 2.72 -3.46
N VAL A 6 -2.58 3.43 -3.95
CA VAL A 6 -1.25 2.88 -4.24
C VAL A 6 -0.21 3.52 -3.34
N TYR A 7 1.01 3.00 -3.32
CA TYR A 7 2.08 3.52 -2.45
C TYR A 7 2.27 5.06 -2.51
N GLY A 8 2.16 5.65 -3.70
CA GLY A 8 2.25 7.09 -3.92
C GLY A 8 0.99 7.90 -3.61
N ASN A 9 -0.15 7.22 -3.43
CA ASN A 9 -1.44 7.84 -3.13
C ASN A 9 -2.22 6.99 -2.11
N PRO A 10 -1.76 6.93 -0.84
CA PRO A 10 -2.48 6.21 0.20
C PRO A 10 -3.80 6.92 0.50
N VAL A 11 -4.90 6.17 0.60
CA VAL A 11 -6.20 6.72 0.95
C VAL A 11 -6.30 6.82 2.46
N LEU A 12 -6.62 8.01 2.97
CA LEU A 12 -6.74 8.21 4.41
C LEU A 12 -7.94 7.46 4.99
N ARG A 13 -7.79 6.97 6.22
CA ARG A 13 -8.87 6.34 6.97
C ARG A 13 -10.17 7.16 7.00
N PRO A 14 -10.17 8.47 7.31
CA PRO A 14 -11.39 9.28 7.27
C PRO A 14 -12.06 9.30 5.89
N GLU A 15 -11.29 9.51 4.81
CA GLU A 15 -11.84 9.49 3.45
C GLU A 15 -12.46 8.14 3.09
N LEU A 16 -11.79 7.04 3.44
CA LEU A 16 -12.27 5.69 3.18
C LEU A 16 -13.57 5.40 3.94
N ILE A 17 -13.68 5.89 5.17
CA ILE A 17 -14.88 5.79 6.00
C ILE A 17 -16.03 6.61 5.39
N GLU A 18 -15.76 7.84 4.92
CA GLU A 18 -16.78 8.67 4.27
C GLU A 18 -17.30 8.05 2.98
N GLU A 19 -16.43 7.51 2.14
CA GLU A 19 -16.83 6.84 0.90
C GLU A 19 -17.63 5.55 1.20
N ALA A 20 -17.20 4.77 2.18
CA ALA A 20 -17.95 3.59 2.61
C ALA A 20 -19.31 3.95 3.24
N ARG A 21 -19.39 5.05 3.99
CA ARG A 21 -20.66 5.55 4.52
C ARG A 21 -21.65 5.87 3.38
N LYS A 22 -21.15 6.41 2.26
CA LYS A 22 -21.99 6.69 1.07
C LYS A 22 -22.48 5.43 0.37
N GLN A 23 -21.67 4.37 0.36
CA GLN A 23 -22.00 3.13 -0.38
C GLN A 23 -22.73 2.08 0.45
N ILE A 24 -22.31 1.88 1.70
CA ILE A 24 -22.72 0.75 2.55
C ILE A 24 -23.37 1.23 3.86
N GLY A 25 -23.17 2.50 4.24
CA GLY A 25 -23.73 3.11 5.45
C GLY A 25 -23.04 2.71 6.75
N ASP A 26 -22.69 1.42 6.91
CA ASP A 26 -22.01 0.90 8.09
C ASP A 26 -20.49 1.10 8.02
N THR A 27 -19.94 1.85 8.97
CA THR A 27 -18.52 2.19 9.04
C THR A 27 -17.76 1.37 10.08
N GLY A 28 -18.46 0.73 11.01
CA GLY A 28 -17.87 -0.11 12.06
C GLY A 28 -17.32 -1.42 11.49
N LEU A 29 -18.10 -2.09 10.65
CA LEU A 29 -17.70 -3.30 9.97
C LEU A 29 -16.54 -3.03 9.00
N LEU A 30 -16.61 -1.95 8.22
CA LEU A 30 -15.50 -1.55 7.35
C LEU A 30 -14.20 -1.37 8.15
N ALA A 31 -14.24 -0.62 9.26
CA ALA A 31 -13.04 -0.40 10.07
C ALA A 31 -12.46 -1.72 10.62
N HIS A 32 -13.33 -2.64 11.03
CA HIS A 32 -12.92 -3.98 11.45
C HIS A 32 -12.27 -4.77 10.31
N TRP A 33 -12.86 -4.76 9.12
CA TRP A 33 -12.34 -5.44 7.93
C TRP A 33 -11.03 -4.85 7.46
N LEU A 34 -10.91 -3.52 7.42
CA LEU A 34 -9.67 -2.84 7.04
C LEU A 34 -8.53 -3.16 7.99
N LYS A 35 -8.80 -3.24 9.30
CA LYS A 35 -7.80 -3.66 10.27
C LYS A 35 -7.30 -5.08 9.97
N HIS A 36 -8.22 -6.01 9.71
CA HIS A 36 -7.90 -7.40 9.43
C HIS A 36 -7.20 -7.59 8.07
N MET A 37 -7.69 -6.92 7.02
CA MET A 37 -7.14 -7.03 5.67
C MET A 37 -5.78 -6.36 5.52
N ALA A 38 -5.50 -5.26 6.24
CA ALA A 38 -4.20 -4.57 6.18
C ALA A 38 -3.00 -5.40 6.67
N GLU A 39 -3.26 -6.61 7.19
CA GLU A 39 -2.26 -7.58 7.62
C GLU A 39 -2.19 -8.79 6.65
N ASN A 40 -3.16 -8.90 5.74
CA ASN A 40 -3.39 -10.04 4.86
C ASN A 40 -3.22 -9.70 3.37
N VAL A 41 -3.00 -10.75 2.58
CA VAL A 41 -2.96 -10.67 1.12
C VAL A 41 -4.40 -10.67 0.60
N ALA A 42 -4.68 -9.84 -0.41
CA ALA A 42 -5.99 -9.76 -1.04
C ALA A 42 -6.36 -11.12 -1.68
N PRO A 43 -7.66 -11.45 -1.74
CA PRO A 43 -8.13 -12.62 -2.47
C PRO A 43 -7.69 -12.52 -3.93
N GLY A 44 -6.82 -13.44 -4.37
CA GLY A 44 -6.15 -13.39 -5.66
C GLY A 44 -4.62 -13.48 -5.57
N GLY A 45 -4.04 -13.24 -4.39
CA GLY A 45 -2.62 -13.48 -4.13
C GLY A 45 -1.65 -12.48 -4.79
N THR A 46 -2.16 -11.56 -5.61
CA THR A 46 -1.36 -10.59 -6.39
C THR A 46 -1.18 -9.26 -5.67
N GLU A 47 -2.10 -8.91 -4.79
CA GLU A 47 -2.18 -7.61 -4.11
C GLU A 47 -2.25 -7.80 -2.60
N ARG A 48 -1.74 -6.84 -1.85
CA ARG A 48 -1.73 -6.84 -0.39
C ARG A 48 -2.18 -5.49 0.12
N PHE A 49 -3.10 -5.49 1.08
CA PHE A 49 -3.48 -4.27 1.78
C PHE A 49 -2.46 -3.97 2.86
N ARG A 50 -2.06 -2.71 2.94
CA ARG A 50 -1.12 -2.21 3.94
C ARG A 50 -1.68 -0.95 4.57
N ARG A 51 -1.37 -0.78 5.85
CA ARG A 51 -1.62 0.46 6.59
C ARG A 51 -0.29 1.12 6.91
N ARG A 52 -0.22 2.43 6.78
CA ARG A 52 0.93 3.24 7.18
C ARG A 52 0.47 4.49 7.90
N HIS A 53 1.29 4.98 8.81
CA HIS A 53 1.06 6.30 9.40
C HIS A 53 1.68 7.34 8.47
N ASN A 54 0.97 8.43 8.20
CA ASN A 54 1.53 9.59 7.52
C ASN A 54 2.35 10.44 8.52
N MET A 55 2.99 11.51 8.03
CA MET A 55 3.80 12.41 8.86
C MET A 55 2.98 13.11 9.97
N GLU A 56 1.66 13.20 9.80
CA GLU A 56 0.72 13.79 10.77
C GLU A 56 0.17 12.75 11.77
N GLY A 57 0.62 11.48 11.68
CA GLY A 57 0.16 10.39 12.53
C GLY A 57 -1.19 9.77 12.13
N ALA A 58 -1.79 10.21 11.03
CA ALA A 58 -3.01 9.64 10.48
C ALA A 58 -2.74 8.30 9.77
N ILE A 59 -3.70 7.38 9.88
CA ILE A 59 -3.62 6.06 9.24
C ILE A 59 -4.09 6.17 7.80
N GLY A 60 -3.21 5.85 6.86
CA GLY A 60 -3.51 5.66 5.44
C GLY A 60 -3.50 4.19 5.06
N TYR A 61 -4.41 3.82 4.16
CA TYR A 61 -4.50 2.50 3.57
C TYR A 61 -3.99 2.54 2.13
N LEU A 62 -3.20 1.54 1.75
CA LEU A 62 -2.69 1.38 0.40
C LEU A 62 -2.72 -0.09 0.00
N VAL A 63 -2.76 -0.34 -1.29
CA VAL A 63 -2.60 -1.64 -1.90
C VAL A 63 -1.23 -1.66 -2.58
N GLU A 64 -0.44 -2.68 -2.29
CA GLU A 64 0.83 -2.96 -2.97
C GLU A 64 0.82 -4.36 -3.55
N ARG A 65 1.74 -4.65 -4.47
CA ARG A 65 1.87 -6.00 -5.03
C ARG A 65 2.34 -6.96 -3.95
N ALA A 66 1.74 -8.14 -3.86
CA ALA A 66 2.14 -9.15 -2.87
C ALA A 66 3.58 -9.63 -3.08
N ASP A 67 4.02 -9.67 -4.34
CA ASP A 67 5.37 -10.05 -4.77
C ASP A 67 6.44 -9.01 -4.38
N LEU A 68 6.04 -7.77 -4.04
CA LEU A 68 6.99 -6.69 -3.70
C LEU A 68 7.86 -7.04 -2.49
N ASN A 69 7.36 -7.87 -1.57
CA ASN A 69 8.13 -8.34 -0.43
C ASN A 69 9.24 -9.32 -0.85
N ASP A 70 8.97 -10.18 -1.85
CA ASP A 70 9.97 -11.08 -2.41
C ASP A 70 11.00 -10.30 -3.23
N VAL A 71 10.55 -9.29 -3.99
CA VAL A 71 11.43 -8.36 -4.71
C VAL A 71 12.36 -7.60 -3.75
N ARG A 72 11.85 -7.06 -2.64
CA ARG A 72 12.67 -6.39 -1.60
C ARG A 72 13.72 -7.34 -1.02
N ARG A 73 13.31 -8.56 -0.69
CA ARG A 73 14.23 -9.60 -0.18
C ARG A 73 15.32 -9.94 -1.19
N ALA A 74 14.95 -10.12 -2.46
CA ALA A 74 15.89 -10.38 -3.54
C ALA A 74 16.84 -9.19 -3.81
N ALA A 75 16.36 -7.97 -3.62
CA ALA A 75 17.14 -6.73 -3.73
C ALA A 75 18.08 -6.47 -2.54
N GLY A 76 18.00 -7.27 -1.47
CA GLY A 76 18.71 -7.00 -0.21
C GLY A 76 18.21 -5.75 0.53
N VAL A 77 16.99 -5.29 0.21
CA VAL A 77 16.39 -4.10 0.81
C VAL A 77 15.70 -4.46 2.11
N GLN A 78 16.18 -3.88 3.20
CA GLN A 78 15.58 -4.02 4.53
C GLN A 78 14.38 -3.10 4.74
N ASP A 79 14.26 -2.04 3.93
CA ASP A 79 13.16 -1.11 4.02
C ASP A 79 11.83 -1.74 3.52
N PRO A 80 10.81 -1.88 4.38
CA PRO A 80 9.57 -2.55 4.04
C PRO A 80 8.61 -1.68 3.22
N TYR A 81 8.98 -0.44 2.92
CA TYR A 81 8.18 0.52 2.15
C TYR A 81 8.82 0.85 0.80
N TRP A 82 10.04 0.40 0.55
CA TRP A 82 10.75 0.59 -0.70
C TRP A 82 9.97 -0.02 -1.85
N ASN A 83 9.94 0.70 -2.97
CA ASN A 83 9.31 0.26 -4.19
C ASN A 83 10.35 0.39 -5.32
N PRO A 84 10.56 -0.64 -6.14
CA PRO A 84 11.48 -0.54 -7.26
C PRO A 84 11.11 0.63 -8.18
N PRO A 85 12.08 1.48 -8.57
CA PRO A 85 11.85 2.50 -9.58
C PRO A 85 11.49 1.87 -10.93
N PRO A 86 10.78 2.60 -11.80
CA PRO A 86 10.37 2.08 -13.11
C PRO A 86 11.60 1.65 -13.91
N GLY A 87 11.62 0.39 -14.36
CA GLY A 87 12.74 -0.19 -15.11
C GLY A 87 13.81 -0.89 -14.25
N TRP A 88 13.71 -0.85 -12.92
CA TRP A 88 14.62 -1.55 -12.01
C TRP A 88 14.51 -3.08 -12.15
N LYS A 89 15.66 -3.77 -12.10
CA LYS A 89 15.75 -5.24 -12.11
C LYS A 89 16.57 -5.74 -10.93
N ILE A 90 16.39 -7.03 -10.61
CA ILE A 90 17.17 -7.70 -9.56
C ILE A 90 18.65 -7.65 -9.95
N GLY A 91 19.46 -6.97 -9.14
CA GLY A 91 20.88 -6.69 -9.41
C GLY A 91 21.18 -5.20 -9.60
N ASP A 92 20.18 -4.37 -9.93
CA ASP A 92 20.30 -2.91 -9.94
C ASP A 92 20.36 -2.35 -8.52
N ASN A 93 21.07 -1.23 -8.33
CA ASN A 93 21.21 -0.61 -7.02
C ASN A 93 19.85 -0.06 -6.55
N PRO A 94 19.30 -0.53 -5.41
CA PRO A 94 17.99 -0.09 -4.92
C PRO A 94 17.93 1.39 -4.53
N ALA A 95 19.09 2.04 -4.38
CA ALA A 95 19.21 3.47 -4.14
C ALA A 95 19.22 4.31 -5.44
N GLN A 96 18.95 3.72 -6.61
CA GLN A 96 18.80 4.49 -7.85
C GLN A 96 17.56 5.39 -7.74
N ASP A 97 17.79 6.59 -7.24
CA ASP A 97 16.83 7.67 -7.25
C ASP A 97 16.39 7.93 -8.70
N PRO A 98 15.09 7.97 -9.00
CA PRO A 98 14.60 8.27 -10.34
C PRO A 98 14.68 9.76 -10.71
N ILE A 99 15.53 10.57 -10.08
CA ILE A 99 15.73 11.98 -10.47
C ILE A 99 17.19 12.26 -10.81
N CYS A 100 17.50 12.11 -12.09
CA CYS A 100 18.33 13.05 -12.84
C CYS A 100 17.80 13.07 -14.27
N ALA A 101 16.85 13.97 -14.53
CA ALA A 101 16.61 14.52 -15.85
C ALA A 101 17.17 15.95 -15.87
#